data_AF-A0A534VK58-F1
#
_entry.id   AF-A0A534VK58-F1
#
_cell.length_a   1.000
_cell.length_b   1.000
_cell.length_c   1.000
_cell.angle_alpha   90.00
_cell.angle_beta   90.00
_cell.angle_gamma   90.00
#
_symmetry.space_group_name_H-M   'P 1'
#
loop_
_entity.id
_entity.type
_entity.pdbx_description
1 polymer ?
#
loop_
_entity_poly.entity_id
_entity_poly.type
_entity_poly.pdbx_seq_one_letter_code
_entity_poly.pdbx_strand_id
1 'polypeptide(L)'
;MRLALACFAAAAFACSRGDPLPPGQPATGLPDGGGQPGQPDGGWVTESEEDFQSVDLGTPEWQPDPVPDDGPFADQGAFFRKQRVVQPQGWRISSPFGRGGWLTLESYTRTRASPFSSHASIVADPADPSNRVLRIASPAHTDGTVVRPTHPLPERYRVSLRVGFPNFGDGRPGLNGYGGGETAEPWSDENATAQNGFYWLTILDSLPRPHNNTWIHHHRKVVIDSDNNVPPWMQIFDGQRFVVSGERPIMMFALDGKGEGTELTGKPFLSYSEGAWQPSGDIRAVDSYLPGEWYRVSIERTDGRFTMEISGRFRYGGQTTYRSSIDAAANCVWHFNRSAADDASRCVDEGHLPSLDASFPNWPAGATWPDWFMFGDPHTNYYEGDVLYDDVRLEVWR
;
A
#
# COMPACT_ATOMS: atom_id res chain seq x y z
N MET A 1 -5.91 -10.18 -41.58
CA MET A 1 -6.35 -11.57 -41.78
C MET A 1 -5.28 -12.52 -41.22
N ARG A 2 -5.49 -12.99 -39.99
CA ARG A 2 -5.13 -14.31 -39.44
C ARG A 2 -5.34 -14.23 -37.92
N LEU A 3 -6.56 -14.62 -37.52
CA LEU A 3 -6.92 -14.99 -36.17
C LEU A 3 -6.05 -16.19 -35.75
N ALA A 4 -5.45 -16.12 -34.56
CA ALA A 4 -4.93 -17.30 -33.88
C ALA A 4 -5.94 -17.67 -32.77
N LEU A 5 -6.73 -18.69 -33.08
CA LEU A 5 -7.65 -19.38 -32.17
C LEU A 5 -6.81 -20.36 -31.34
N ALA A 6 -6.69 -20.15 -30.03
CA ALA A 6 -6.09 -21.13 -29.14
C ALA A 6 -7.20 -21.99 -28.53
N CYS A 7 -7.21 -23.28 -28.90
CA CYS A 7 -8.13 -24.30 -28.41
C CYS A 7 -7.83 -24.66 -26.95
N PHE A 8 -8.87 -24.71 -26.13
CA PHE A 8 -8.85 -25.39 -24.83
C PHE A 8 -8.92 -26.90 -25.04
N ALA A 9 -7.89 -27.62 -24.61
CA ALA A 9 -7.92 -29.07 -24.48
C ALA A 9 -8.40 -29.43 -23.06
N ALA A 10 -9.54 -30.12 -23.00
CA ALA A 10 -10.09 -30.67 -21.78
C ALA A 10 -9.29 -31.91 -21.35
N ALA A 11 -8.69 -31.88 -20.16
CA ALA A 11 -8.12 -33.05 -19.51
C ALA A 11 -9.14 -33.62 -18.51
N ALA A 12 -9.54 -34.86 -18.74
CA ALA A 12 -10.47 -35.61 -17.91
C ALA A 12 -9.82 -35.97 -16.55
N PHE A 13 -10.45 -35.55 -15.46
CA PHE A 13 -10.13 -36.02 -14.12
C PHE A 13 -10.74 -37.41 -13.90
N ALA A 14 -9.87 -38.40 -13.65
CA ALA A 14 -10.26 -39.72 -13.19
C ALA A 14 -10.51 -39.67 -11.67
N CYS A 15 -11.77 -39.90 -11.28
CA CYS A 15 -12.15 -40.14 -9.90
C CYS A 15 -11.55 -41.47 -9.41
N SER A 16 -10.70 -41.42 -8.38
CA SER A 16 -10.44 -42.58 -7.53
C SER A 16 -11.09 -42.35 -6.16
N ARG A 17 -12.00 -43.27 -5.81
CA ARG A 17 -12.67 -43.34 -4.51
C ARG A 17 -11.71 -43.95 -3.50
N GLY A 18 -11.35 -43.20 -2.47
CA GLY A 18 -10.71 -43.72 -1.26
C GLY A 18 -11.75 -43.85 -0.16
N ASP A 19 -11.88 -45.05 0.41
CA ASP A 19 -12.80 -45.37 1.50
C ASP A 19 -12.44 -44.64 2.82
N PRO A 20 -13.42 -44.37 3.70
CA PRO A 20 -13.22 -43.63 4.94
C PRO A 20 -12.59 -44.48 6.04
N LEU A 21 -11.61 -43.91 6.75
CA LEU A 21 -11.02 -44.49 7.96
C LEU A 21 -11.95 -44.28 9.19
N PRO A 22 -11.99 -45.24 10.13
CA PRO A 22 -12.86 -45.19 11.31
C PRO A 22 -12.32 -44.23 12.40
N PRO A 23 -13.19 -43.73 13.29
CA PRO A 23 -12.81 -42.78 14.34
C PRO A 23 -12.08 -43.47 15.49
N GLY A 24 -10.80 -43.09 15.70
CA GLY A 24 -9.98 -43.48 16.84
C GLY A 24 -10.11 -42.51 18.01
N GLN A 25 -10.19 -43.08 19.21
CA GLN A 25 -10.40 -42.49 20.53
C GLN A 25 -9.30 -41.50 21.00
N PRO A 26 -9.58 -40.70 22.06
CA PRO A 26 -8.75 -39.56 22.44
C PRO A 26 -7.45 -39.98 23.14
N ALA A 27 -6.34 -39.40 22.70
CA ALA A 27 -5.04 -39.60 23.31
C ALA A 27 -4.95 -38.85 24.65
N THR A 28 -4.80 -39.63 25.72
CA THR A 28 -4.42 -39.22 27.07
C THR A 28 -3.01 -38.63 27.08
N GLY A 29 -2.85 -37.51 27.80
CA GLY A 29 -1.61 -36.74 27.86
C GLY A 29 -0.43 -37.45 28.53
N LEU A 30 0.76 -36.98 28.14
CA LEU A 30 1.99 -37.08 28.90
C LEU A 30 2.59 -35.67 29.02
N PRO A 31 3.22 -35.34 30.16
CA PRO A 31 3.68 -33.99 30.46
C PRO A 31 5.09 -33.78 29.91
N ASP A 32 5.23 -32.96 28.87
CA ASP A 32 6.55 -32.48 28.46
C ASP A 32 6.95 -31.27 29.31
N GLY A 33 7.68 -31.58 30.38
CA GLY A 33 8.56 -30.63 31.06
C GLY A 33 9.72 -30.27 30.15
N GLY A 34 9.54 -29.22 29.36
CA GLY A 34 10.59 -28.54 28.61
C GLY A 34 10.42 -27.04 28.81
N GLY A 35 11.18 -26.47 29.75
CA GLY A 35 11.19 -25.02 29.96
C GLY A 35 11.57 -24.31 28.66
N GLN A 36 10.62 -23.55 28.12
CA GLN A 36 10.92 -22.62 27.04
C GLN A 36 11.95 -21.59 27.54
N PRO A 37 12.94 -21.20 26.72
CA PRO A 37 13.75 -20.03 27.00
C PRO A 37 12.81 -18.84 27.17
N GLY A 38 12.98 -18.10 28.28
CA GLY A 38 12.12 -16.99 28.66
C GLY A 38 11.86 -16.06 27.48
N GLN A 39 10.59 -15.92 27.13
CA GLN A 39 10.10 -14.86 26.27
C GLN A 39 10.56 -13.54 26.91
N PRO A 40 11.28 -12.66 26.19
CA PRO A 40 11.76 -11.42 26.79
C PRO A 40 10.56 -10.62 27.33
N ASP A 41 10.60 -10.30 28.63
CA ASP A 41 9.65 -9.44 29.31
C ASP A 41 9.66 -8.07 28.63
N GLY A 42 8.71 -7.84 27.73
CA GLY A 42 8.52 -6.57 27.05
C GLY A 42 7.08 -6.42 26.60
N GLY A 43 6.72 -5.20 26.21
CA GLY A 43 5.37 -4.87 25.76
C GLY A 43 5.35 -3.77 24.72
N TRP A 44 4.21 -3.64 24.04
CA TRP A 44 3.94 -2.51 23.17
C TRP A 44 3.79 -1.25 23.99
N VAL A 45 4.57 -0.22 23.64
CA VAL A 45 4.46 1.12 24.20
C VAL A 45 4.31 2.13 23.08
N THR A 46 3.44 3.12 23.27
CA THR A 46 3.33 4.26 22.35
C THR A 46 4.62 5.07 22.39
N GLU A 47 5.35 5.09 21.28
CA GLU A 47 6.52 5.94 21.05
C GLU A 47 6.10 7.35 20.66
N SER A 48 5.10 7.46 19.78
CA SER A 48 4.60 8.72 19.23
C SER A 48 3.14 8.61 18.83
N GLU A 49 2.42 9.72 18.95
CA GLU A 49 1.03 9.83 18.55
C GLU A 49 0.71 11.23 18.00
N GLU A 50 -0.29 11.32 17.14
CA GLU A 50 -0.87 12.55 16.62
C GLU A 50 -2.40 12.37 16.50
N ASP A 51 -3.14 13.20 17.24
CA ASP A 51 -4.61 13.22 17.32
C ASP A 51 -5.23 14.44 16.61
N PHE A 52 -4.39 15.29 16.00
CA PHE A 52 -4.73 16.49 15.24
C PHE A 52 -5.53 17.55 16.01
N GLN A 53 -5.68 17.45 17.33
CA GLN A 53 -6.49 18.39 18.11
C GLN A 53 -5.83 19.77 18.23
N SER A 54 -4.51 19.79 18.36
CA SER A 54 -3.73 21.02 18.60
C SER A 54 -2.63 21.26 17.58
N VAL A 55 -2.51 20.42 16.56
CA VAL A 55 -1.43 20.55 15.57
C VAL A 55 -1.64 21.76 14.68
N ASP A 56 -0.54 22.47 14.42
CA ASP A 56 -0.48 23.51 13.39
C ASP A 56 0.38 22.99 12.24
N LEU A 57 -0.24 22.83 11.06
CA LEU A 57 0.47 22.44 9.84
C LEU A 57 1.23 23.62 9.23
N GLY A 58 1.03 24.84 9.75
CA GLY A 58 1.62 26.07 9.25
C GLY A 58 1.16 26.41 7.83
N THR A 59 1.95 27.27 7.17
CA THR A 59 1.77 27.66 5.78
C THR A 59 3.09 27.51 5.01
N PRO A 60 3.60 26.29 4.85
CA PRO A 60 4.84 26.05 4.13
C PRO A 60 4.75 26.57 2.68
N GLU A 61 5.86 27.09 2.20
CA GLU A 61 5.97 27.59 0.83
C GLU A 61 6.35 26.47 -0.13
N TRP A 62 5.68 26.42 -1.28
CA TRP A 62 6.05 25.57 -2.41
C TRP A 62 7.46 25.86 -2.91
N GLN A 63 8.33 24.86 -2.85
CA GLN A 63 9.66 24.89 -3.44
C GLN A 63 9.64 24.18 -4.80
N PRO A 64 10.47 24.58 -5.77
CA PRO A 64 10.66 23.79 -6.99
C PRO A 64 11.02 22.34 -6.64
N ASP A 65 10.44 21.37 -7.34
CA ASP A 65 10.76 19.96 -7.12
C ASP A 65 12.25 19.71 -7.40
N PRO A 66 13.04 19.21 -6.43
CA PRO A 66 14.45 18.89 -6.65
C PRO A 66 14.66 17.70 -7.60
N VAL A 67 13.63 16.89 -7.84
CA VAL A 67 13.64 15.70 -8.69
C VAL A 67 14.85 14.79 -8.44
N PRO A 68 14.94 14.18 -7.24
CA PRO A 68 15.92 13.15 -6.94
C PRO A 68 15.88 12.00 -7.95
N ASP A 69 17.07 11.49 -8.26
CA ASP A 69 17.27 10.18 -8.87
C ASP A 69 17.36 9.16 -7.72
N ASP A 70 16.20 8.71 -7.24
CA ASP A 70 16.04 7.74 -6.14
C ASP A 70 15.66 6.34 -6.64
N GLY A 71 15.95 6.06 -7.92
CA GLY A 71 15.78 4.75 -8.52
C GLY A 71 15.59 4.80 -10.04
N PRO A 72 15.71 3.66 -10.74
CA PRO A 72 15.54 3.60 -12.18
C PRO A 72 14.15 4.05 -12.65
N PHE A 73 13.14 3.98 -11.77
CA PHE A 73 11.75 4.37 -12.01
C PHE A 73 11.38 5.72 -11.39
N ALA A 74 12.34 6.48 -10.84
CA ALA A 74 12.11 7.85 -10.37
C ALA A 74 11.53 8.72 -11.49
N ASP A 75 10.98 9.90 -11.18
CA ASP A 75 10.30 10.76 -12.16
C ASP A 75 11.17 11.10 -13.39
N GLN A 76 12.50 11.14 -13.20
CA GLN A 76 13.54 11.23 -14.26
C GLN A 76 14.55 10.08 -14.22
N GLY A 77 14.14 8.92 -13.71
CA GLY A 77 14.95 7.72 -13.59
C GLY A 77 15.41 7.17 -14.96
N ALA A 78 16.33 6.21 -14.92
CA ALA A 78 16.92 5.61 -16.12
C ALA A 78 15.87 5.04 -17.10
N PHE A 79 14.79 4.44 -16.59
CA PHE A 79 13.69 3.87 -17.38
C PHE A 79 13.03 4.93 -18.27
N PHE A 80 12.64 6.06 -17.68
CA PHE A 80 11.93 7.14 -18.38
C PHE A 80 12.86 7.97 -19.26
N ARG A 81 14.11 8.20 -18.84
CA ARG A 81 15.11 8.88 -19.68
C ARG A 81 15.38 8.14 -20.99
N LYS A 82 15.48 6.80 -20.96
CA LYS A 82 15.64 5.98 -22.18
C LYS A 82 14.46 6.14 -23.14
N GLN A 83 13.27 6.40 -22.60
CA GLN A 83 12.04 6.65 -23.37
C GLN A 83 11.85 8.12 -23.77
N ARG A 84 12.79 9.00 -23.40
CA ARG A 84 12.72 10.46 -23.64
C ARG A 84 11.50 11.13 -22.99
N VAL A 85 10.99 10.53 -21.92
CA VAL A 85 9.99 11.17 -21.06
C VAL A 85 10.66 12.35 -20.36
N VAL A 86 10.06 13.52 -20.50
CA VAL A 86 10.47 14.74 -19.80
C VAL A 86 9.43 15.00 -18.75
N GLN A 87 9.82 14.87 -17.48
CA GLN A 87 8.92 15.17 -16.38
C GLN A 87 8.45 16.63 -16.44
N PRO A 88 7.23 16.91 -15.96
CA PRO A 88 6.73 18.26 -15.90
C PRO A 88 7.43 19.06 -14.81
N GLN A 89 7.38 20.39 -14.91
CA GLN A 89 7.76 21.24 -13.79
C GLN A 89 6.78 21.00 -12.63
N GLY A 90 7.33 20.68 -11.46
CA GLY A 90 6.58 20.46 -10.24
C GLY A 90 7.08 21.32 -9.09
N TRP A 91 6.26 21.37 -8.04
CA TRP A 91 6.58 22.02 -6.77
C TRP A 91 6.28 21.07 -5.62
N ARG A 92 7.09 21.15 -4.57
CA ARG A 92 6.98 20.30 -3.39
C ARG A 92 6.91 21.09 -2.09
N ILE A 93 6.25 20.48 -1.12
CA ILE A 93 6.31 20.81 0.29
C ILE A 93 6.79 19.57 1.02
N SER A 94 7.80 19.73 1.87
CA SER A 94 8.21 18.75 2.87
C SER A 94 8.20 19.48 4.21
N SER A 95 7.23 19.18 5.06
CA SER A 95 6.98 19.92 6.30
C SER A 95 6.86 18.96 7.49
N PRO A 96 7.83 18.94 8.42
CA PRO A 96 7.73 18.13 9.62
C PRO A 96 6.66 18.70 10.56
N PHE A 97 5.87 17.82 11.17
CA PHE A 97 4.83 18.20 12.13
C PHE A 97 4.63 17.14 13.23
N GLY A 98 3.75 17.45 14.16
CA GLY A 98 3.51 16.65 15.35
C GLY A 98 4.62 16.81 16.39
N ARG A 99 4.47 16.14 17.54
CA ARG A 99 5.41 16.27 18.66
C ARG A 99 6.82 15.88 18.23
N GLY A 100 7.77 16.82 18.30
CA GLY A 100 9.15 16.57 17.90
C GLY A 100 9.35 16.39 16.38
N GLY A 101 8.35 16.72 15.55
CA GLY A 101 8.44 16.59 14.11
C GLY A 101 8.55 15.14 13.64
N TRP A 102 7.93 14.19 14.35
CA TRP A 102 8.06 12.77 14.07
C TRP A 102 7.36 12.33 12.78
N LEU A 103 6.38 13.11 12.32
CA LEU A 103 5.75 13.00 11.00
C LEU A 103 6.30 14.05 10.06
N THR A 104 6.31 13.74 8.77
CA THR A 104 6.50 14.72 7.70
C THR A 104 5.35 14.62 6.72
N LEU A 105 4.80 15.78 6.38
CA LEU A 105 3.86 15.92 5.27
C LEU A 105 4.64 16.19 3.99
N GLU A 106 4.40 15.37 2.97
CA GLU A 106 5.00 15.47 1.65
C GLU A 106 3.90 15.74 0.62
N SER A 107 3.94 16.90 -0.02
CA SER A 107 3.01 17.27 -1.10
C SER A 107 3.75 17.59 -2.38
N TYR A 108 3.11 17.28 -3.51
CA TYR A 108 3.53 17.64 -4.86
C TYR A 108 2.36 18.29 -5.60
N THR A 109 2.67 19.27 -6.45
CA THR A 109 1.72 19.84 -7.40
C THR A 109 2.41 20.31 -8.68
N ARG A 110 1.64 20.38 -9.77
CA ARG A 110 2.00 21.12 -11.00
C ARG A 110 1.47 22.56 -11.02
N THR A 111 0.96 23.06 -9.91
CA THR A 111 0.43 24.43 -9.80
C THR A 111 1.05 25.17 -8.62
N ARG A 112 2.13 25.94 -8.84
CA ARG A 112 2.81 26.74 -7.79
C ARG A 112 1.88 27.58 -6.91
N ALA A 113 0.84 28.14 -7.53
CA ALA A 113 -0.12 29.02 -6.87
C ALA A 113 -1.19 28.27 -6.07
N SER A 114 -1.18 26.93 -6.08
CA SER A 114 -2.11 26.14 -5.28
C SER A 114 -1.94 26.48 -3.81
N PRO A 115 -3.01 26.80 -3.07
CA PRO A 115 -2.90 27.01 -1.64
C PRO A 115 -2.51 25.69 -0.96
N PHE A 116 -1.60 25.72 0.02
CA PHE A 116 -1.26 24.52 0.79
C PHE A 116 -2.51 23.87 1.43
N SER A 117 -3.45 24.70 1.89
CA SER A 117 -4.69 24.24 2.52
C SER A 117 -5.62 23.42 1.62
N SER A 118 -5.47 23.49 0.29
CA SER A 118 -6.24 22.61 -0.60
C SER A 118 -5.71 21.17 -0.62
N HIS A 119 -4.43 20.98 -0.26
CA HIS A 119 -3.73 19.68 -0.21
C HIS A 119 -3.79 19.05 1.18
N ALA A 120 -3.61 19.87 2.23
CA ALA A 120 -3.69 19.40 3.60
C ALA A 120 -4.27 20.45 4.54
N SER A 121 -5.19 20.04 5.41
CA SER A 121 -5.79 20.95 6.41
C SER A 121 -6.35 20.19 7.60
N ILE A 122 -6.44 20.87 8.75
CA ILE A 122 -7.11 20.35 9.93
C ILE A 122 -8.57 20.81 9.91
N VAL A 123 -9.49 19.88 9.70
CA VAL A 123 -10.94 20.12 9.58
C VAL A 123 -11.68 19.54 10.77
N ALA A 124 -12.98 19.79 10.88
CA ALA A 124 -13.85 19.11 11.86
C ALA A 124 -14.16 17.68 11.37
N ASP A 125 -14.21 16.71 12.28
CA ASP A 125 -14.67 15.35 11.96
C ASP A 125 -16.15 15.40 11.54
N PRO A 126 -16.52 14.87 10.36
CA PRO A 126 -17.92 14.84 9.92
C PRO A 126 -18.84 14.04 10.86
N ALA A 127 -18.33 13.07 11.60
CA ALA A 127 -19.09 12.25 12.55
C ALA A 127 -19.16 12.85 13.96
N ASP A 128 -18.21 13.72 14.32
CA ASP A 128 -18.15 14.40 15.61
C ASP A 128 -17.52 15.79 15.45
N PRO A 129 -18.31 16.86 15.24
CA PRO A 129 -17.76 18.20 15.01
C PRO A 129 -16.93 18.78 16.16
N SER A 130 -16.92 18.14 17.34
CA SER A 130 -16.02 18.52 18.44
C SER A 130 -14.60 17.98 18.28
N ASN A 131 -14.42 16.96 17.43
CA ASN A 131 -13.15 16.38 17.05
C ASN A 131 -12.53 17.11 15.84
N ARG A 132 -11.21 17.19 15.78
CA ARG A 132 -10.44 17.72 14.64
C ARG A 132 -9.66 16.59 13.98
N VAL A 133 -9.59 16.60 12.65
CA VAL A 133 -8.94 15.54 11.87
C VAL A 133 -8.11 16.12 10.73
N LEU A 134 -7.12 15.38 10.28
CA LEU A 134 -6.34 15.73 9.10
C LEU A 134 -7.11 15.37 7.84
N ARG A 135 -7.38 16.34 6.98
CA ARG A 135 -7.76 16.12 5.59
C ARG A 135 -6.52 16.12 4.72
N ILE A 136 -6.33 15.06 3.94
CA ILE A 136 -5.37 14.98 2.84
C ILE A 136 -6.15 14.98 1.53
N ALA A 137 -5.66 15.71 0.54
CA ALA A 137 -6.31 15.83 -0.75
C ALA A 137 -5.31 15.99 -1.90
N SER A 138 -5.76 15.56 -3.07
CA SER A 138 -5.14 15.81 -4.37
C SER A 138 -6.15 16.58 -5.21
N PRO A 139 -6.06 17.92 -5.27
CA PRO A 139 -7.01 18.76 -6.00
C PRO A 139 -7.10 18.49 -7.51
N ALA A 140 -6.07 17.87 -8.09
CA ALA A 140 -6.03 17.40 -9.46
C ALA A 140 -5.28 16.06 -9.52
N HIS A 141 -5.54 15.24 -10.55
CA HIS A 141 -4.82 13.97 -10.80
C HIS A 141 -3.29 14.07 -10.89
N THR A 142 -2.76 15.29 -11.03
CA THR A 142 -1.31 15.58 -11.09
C THR A 142 -0.73 16.05 -9.75
N ASP A 143 -1.57 16.13 -8.73
CA ASP A 143 -1.18 16.46 -7.37
C ASP A 143 -1.05 15.17 -6.56
N GLY A 144 -0.34 15.23 -5.43
CA GLY A 144 -0.25 14.11 -4.52
C GLY A 144 0.15 14.60 -3.15
N THR A 145 -0.44 14.04 -2.11
CA THR A 145 -0.10 14.37 -0.72
C THR A 145 -0.12 13.13 0.14
N VAL A 146 0.96 12.94 0.88
CA VAL A 146 1.12 11.82 1.82
C VAL A 146 1.69 12.31 3.14
N VAL A 147 1.50 11.50 4.18
CA VAL A 147 2.20 11.62 5.44
C VAL A 147 3.07 10.38 5.63
N ARG A 148 4.30 10.60 6.09
CA ARG A 148 5.30 9.56 6.39
C ARG A 148 5.99 9.87 7.72
N PRO A 149 6.72 8.92 8.33
CA PRO A 149 7.57 9.26 9.47
C PRO A 149 8.79 10.06 9.00
N THR A 150 9.40 10.81 9.91
CA THR A 150 10.64 11.57 9.67
C THR A 150 11.87 10.68 9.67
N HIS A 151 11.81 9.53 10.34
CA HIS A 151 12.89 8.55 10.41
C HIS A 151 12.38 7.15 10.02
N PRO A 152 13.26 6.25 9.54
CA PRO A 152 12.88 4.87 9.31
C PRO A 152 12.28 4.24 10.57
N LEU A 153 11.31 3.36 10.39
CA LEU A 153 10.71 2.61 11.50
C LEU A 153 11.76 1.75 12.20
N PRO A 154 11.61 1.42 13.51
CA PRO A 154 12.50 0.49 14.22
C PRO A 154 12.28 -0.96 13.75
N GLU A 155 13.00 -1.93 14.32
CA GLU A 155 12.90 -3.34 13.92
C GLU A 155 11.53 -3.96 14.24
N ARG A 156 11.00 -3.64 15.42
CA ARG A 156 9.66 -4.04 15.86
C ARG A 156 8.80 -2.80 16.04
N TYR A 157 7.70 -2.76 15.29
CA TYR A 157 6.78 -1.63 15.32
C TYR A 157 5.36 -2.08 15.10
N ARG A 158 4.42 -1.26 15.55
CA ARG A 158 3.06 -1.21 15.04
C ARG A 158 2.73 0.24 14.70
N VAL A 159 2.29 0.46 13.47
CA VAL A 159 1.71 1.73 13.04
C VAL A 159 0.21 1.52 12.98
N SER A 160 -0.56 2.40 13.62
CA SER A 160 -2.02 2.36 13.56
C SER A 160 -2.59 3.75 13.34
N LEU A 161 -3.73 3.84 12.68
CA LEU A 161 -4.42 5.10 12.42
C LEU A 161 -5.93 4.87 12.21
N ARG A 162 -6.69 5.95 12.30
CA ARG A 162 -8.05 6.04 11.77
C ARG A 162 -8.03 6.73 10.41
N VAL A 163 -8.85 6.22 9.51
CA VAL A 163 -8.96 6.70 8.14
C VAL A 163 -10.39 6.54 7.66
N GLY A 164 -10.93 7.54 6.99
CA GLY A 164 -12.35 7.55 6.67
C GLY A 164 -12.77 8.69 5.78
N PHE A 165 -14.06 8.67 5.44
CA PHE A 165 -14.68 9.62 4.51
C PHE A 165 -13.95 9.79 3.17
N PRO A 166 -13.50 8.70 2.51
CA PRO A 166 -12.79 8.83 1.25
C PRO A 166 -13.71 9.32 0.12
N ASN A 167 -13.16 10.24 -0.66
CA ASN A 167 -13.77 10.88 -1.83
C ASN A 167 -12.80 10.81 -3.02
N PHE A 168 -12.31 9.61 -3.34
CA PHE A 168 -11.42 9.30 -4.46
C PHE A 168 -12.12 8.39 -5.48
N GLY A 169 -13.27 8.83 -6.00
CA GLY A 169 -14.06 8.03 -6.93
C GLY A 169 -14.87 6.90 -6.28
N ASP A 170 -15.54 6.10 -7.12
CA ASP A 170 -16.43 5.02 -6.69
C ASP A 170 -16.34 3.72 -7.50
N GLY A 171 -15.54 3.69 -8.57
CA GLY A 171 -15.29 2.52 -9.41
C GLY A 171 -16.48 2.11 -10.25
N ARG A 172 -17.46 3.00 -10.43
CA ARG A 172 -18.63 2.75 -11.29
C ARG A 172 -18.41 3.29 -12.71
N PRO A 173 -19.19 2.81 -13.70
CA PRO A 173 -19.23 3.39 -15.03
C PRO A 173 -19.36 4.92 -15.00
N GLY A 174 -18.37 5.61 -15.56
CA GLY A 174 -18.29 7.06 -15.54
C GLY A 174 -16.85 7.54 -15.49
N LEU A 175 -16.65 8.73 -14.94
CA LEU A 175 -15.35 9.38 -14.81
C LEU A 175 -14.73 9.18 -13.43
N ASN A 176 -15.20 8.24 -12.61
CA ASN A 176 -14.57 7.87 -11.33
C ASN A 176 -14.11 9.04 -10.41
N GLY A 177 -14.90 10.11 -10.35
CA GLY A 177 -14.60 11.30 -9.54
C GLY A 177 -13.94 12.47 -10.30
N TYR A 178 -13.47 12.26 -11.53
CA TYR A 178 -12.77 13.26 -12.35
C TYR A 178 -13.70 14.17 -13.17
N GLY A 179 -13.12 15.27 -13.66
CA GLY A 179 -13.76 16.20 -14.59
C GLY A 179 -13.74 15.75 -16.05
N GLY A 180 -12.78 14.92 -16.45
CA GLY A 180 -12.62 14.33 -17.77
C GLY A 180 -11.45 14.91 -18.56
N GLY A 181 -10.71 14.03 -19.26
CA GLY A 181 -9.55 14.40 -20.09
C GLY A 181 -8.20 14.24 -19.38
N GLU A 182 -8.20 13.77 -18.13
CA GLU A 182 -7.02 13.44 -17.35
C GLU A 182 -6.30 12.21 -17.93
N THR A 183 -4.98 12.29 -18.03
CA THR A 183 -4.13 11.20 -18.51
C THR A 183 -3.03 10.90 -17.50
N ALA A 184 -2.32 9.79 -17.68
CA ALA A 184 -1.23 9.38 -16.80
C ALA A 184 0.13 9.97 -17.25
N GLU A 185 0.09 11.11 -17.93
CA GLU A 185 1.24 11.72 -18.59
C GLU A 185 2.21 12.36 -17.58
N PRO A 186 3.48 12.53 -17.97
CA PRO A 186 4.12 12.08 -19.22
C PRO A 186 4.67 10.65 -19.13
N TRP A 187 4.40 9.93 -18.04
CA TRP A 187 4.98 8.62 -17.77
C TRP A 187 4.28 7.48 -18.51
N SER A 188 3.01 7.67 -18.87
CA SER A 188 2.28 6.80 -19.80
C SER A 188 1.15 7.56 -20.49
N ASP A 189 0.60 6.99 -21.56
CA ASP A 189 -0.55 7.55 -22.29
C ASP A 189 -1.89 6.97 -21.78
N GLU A 190 -1.90 6.35 -20.60
CA GLU A 190 -3.11 5.75 -20.03
C GLU A 190 -4.14 6.81 -19.64
N ASN A 191 -5.42 6.43 -19.72
CA ASN A 191 -6.52 7.26 -19.25
C ASN A 191 -6.57 7.20 -17.72
N ALA A 192 -6.16 8.28 -17.05
CA ALA A 192 -6.16 8.35 -15.59
C ALA A 192 -7.58 8.22 -15.02
N THR A 193 -8.61 8.65 -15.77
CA THR A 193 -10.01 8.60 -15.29
C THR A 193 -10.56 7.20 -15.06
N ALA A 194 -9.86 6.16 -15.54
CA ALA A 194 -10.25 4.77 -15.34
C ALA A 194 -9.98 4.26 -13.92
N GLN A 195 -9.12 4.94 -13.15
CA GLN A 195 -8.62 4.47 -11.85
C GLN A 195 -8.49 5.64 -10.87
N ASN A 196 -8.94 5.48 -9.63
CA ASN A 196 -8.86 6.53 -8.62
C ASN A 196 -8.77 5.90 -7.23
N GLY A 197 -8.03 6.46 -6.30
CA GLY A 197 -7.72 5.71 -5.10
C GLY A 197 -6.95 6.49 -4.05
N PHE A 198 -6.50 5.75 -3.05
CA PHE A 198 -5.64 6.24 -1.98
C PHE A 198 -5.08 5.07 -1.18
N TYR A 199 -4.06 5.34 -0.37
CA TYR A 199 -3.44 4.37 0.50
C TYR A 199 -3.93 4.59 1.93
N TRP A 200 -4.59 3.57 2.48
CA TRP A 200 -5.01 3.57 3.88
C TRP A 200 -3.78 3.56 4.80
N LEU A 201 -2.85 2.64 4.53
CA LEU A 201 -1.55 2.51 5.18
C LEU A 201 -0.69 1.53 4.37
N THR A 202 0.58 1.85 4.16
CA THR A 202 1.53 0.99 3.44
C THR A 202 2.92 1.08 4.05
N ILE A 203 3.75 0.06 3.82
CA ILE A 203 5.18 0.06 4.14
C ILE A 203 5.98 0.04 2.84
N LEU A 204 6.92 0.97 2.70
CA LEU A 204 7.85 1.08 1.57
C LEU A 204 9.28 0.76 1.98
N ASP A 205 10.12 0.43 0.99
CA ASP A 205 11.57 0.19 1.11
C ASP A 205 12.43 1.45 0.98
N SER A 206 11.82 2.56 0.57
CA SER A 206 12.44 3.85 0.28
C SER A 206 11.66 4.98 0.93
N LEU A 207 12.28 6.16 1.06
CA LEU A 207 11.69 7.33 1.69
C LEU A 207 10.42 7.76 0.93
N PRO A 208 9.21 7.67 1.52
CA PRO A 208 7.98 7.93 0.79
C PRO A 208 7.77 9.41 0.49
N ARG A 209 7.33 9.70 -0.73
CA ARG A 209 6.85 11.01 -1.18
C ARG A 209 6.02 10.82 -2.45
N PRO A 210 5.21 11.80 -2.86
CA PRO A 210 4.46 11.67 -4.10
C PRO A 210 5.38 11.50 -5.30
N HIS A 211 5.08 10.52 -6.14
CA HIS A 211 5.86 10.12 -7.31
C HIS A 211 4.93 9.70 -8.46
N ASN A 212 5.49 9.53 -9.65
CA ASN A 212 4.80 8.80 -10.71
C ASN A 212 4.37 7.39 -10.23
N ASN A 213 3.28 6.89 -10.82
CA ASN A 213 2.73 5.58 -10.48
C ASN A 213 3.79 4.46 -10.48
N THR A 214 4.61 4.37 -11.53
CA THR A 214 5.58 3.29 -11.67
C THR A 214 6.53 3.20 -10.48
N TRP A 215 7.09 4.32 -10.01
CA TRP A 215 7.98 4.32 -8.84
C TRP A 215 7.31 3.69 -7.62
N ILE A 216 6.09 4.12 -7.28
CA ILE A 216 5.35 3.61 -6.13
C ILE A 216 5.14 2.11 -6.26
N HIS A 217 4.88 1.59 -7.46
CA HIS A 217 4.70 0.16 -7.68
C HIS A 217 5.96 -0.68 -7.40
N HIS A 218 7.15 -0.13 -7.56
CA HIS A 218 8.43 -0.83 -7.29
C HIS A 218 8.93 -0.75 -5.84
N HIS A 219 8.38 0.17 -5.03
CA HIS A 219 8.90 0.47 -3.69
C HIS A 219 8.00 0.03 -2.53
N ARG A 220 6.83 -0.54 -2.81
CA ARG A 220 5.92 -1.09 -1.78
C ARG A 220 6.43 -2.44 -1.27
N LYS A 221 6.21 -2.73 0.01
CA LYS A 221 6.43 -4.07 0.62
C LYS A 221 5.11 -4.73 0.96
N VAL A 222 4.30 -4.05 1.77
CA VAL A 222 2.95 -4.44 2.17
C VAL A 222 2.02 -3.24 2.11
N VAL A 223 0.78 -3.45 1.70
CA VAL A 223 -0.13 -2.36 1.29
C VAL A 223 -1.54 -2.66 1.76
N ILE A 224 -2.17 -1.66 2.37
CA ILE A 224 -3.63 -1.57 2.48
C ILE A 224 -4.03 -0.33 1.66
N ASP A 225 -4.57 -0.54 0.46
CA ASP A 225 -4.98 0.54 -0.45
C ASP A 225 -6.40 0.31 -1.01
N SER A 226 -6.88 1.33 -1.72
CA SER A 226 -8.08 1.28 -2.54
C SER A 226 -7.71 1.80 -3.92
N ASP A 227 -8.03 1.03 -4.95
CA ASP A 227 -8.02 1.50 -6.34
C ASP A 227 -9.41 1.27 -6.95
N ASN A 228 -10.24 2.30 -6.91
CA ASN A 228 -11.51 2.33 -7.61
C ASN A 228 -11.26 2.28 -9.10
N ASN A 229 -11.74 1.26 -9.81
CA ASN A 229 -11.37 1.06 -11.21
C ASN A 229 -12.54 0.68 -12.14
N VAL A 230 -12.51 1.22 -13.35
CA VAL A 230 -13.49 0.99 -14.41
C VAL A 230 -12.84 1.02 -15.80
N PRO A 231 -13.00 -0.03 -16.64
CA PRO A 231 -13.64 -1.31 -16.33
C PRO A 231 -12.88 -2.07 -15.23
N PRO A 232 -13.58 -2.93 -14.47
CA PRO A 232 -12.96 -3.63 -13.35
C PRO A 232 -11.85 -4.58 -13.81
N TRP A 233 -10.66 -4.49 -13.21
CA TRP A 233 -9.51 -5.39 -13.46
C TRP A 233 -9.20 -6.33 -12.30
N MET A 234 -9.88 -6.18 -11.16
CA MET A 234 -9.72 -7.01 -9.98
C MET A 234 -11.00 -7.77 -9.60
N GLN A 235 -10.89 -8.68 -8.63
CA GLN A 235 -12.03 -9.33 -8.00
C GLN A 235 -12.19 -8.89 -6.54
N ILE A 236 -13.42 -8.89 -6.05
CA ILE A 236 -13.75 -8.63 -4.63
C ILE A 236 -14.51 -9.84 -4.09
N PHE A 237 -14.23 -10.25 -2.85
CA PHE A 237 -15.03 -11.26 -2.18
C PHE A 237 -16.35 -10.64 -1.68
N ASP A 238 -17.49 -11.12 -2.19
CA ASP A 238 -18.82 -10.57 -1.86
C ASP A 238 -19.47 -11.20 -0.62
N GLY A 239 -18.71 -11.99 0.15
CA GLY A 239 -19.19 -12.81 1.25
C GLY A 239 -19.57 -14.24 0.85
N GLN A 240 -19.65 -14.54 -0.45
CA GLN A 240 -19.94 -15.89 -0.97
C GLN A 240 -18.95 -16.36 -2.02
N ARG A 241 -18.46 -15.46 -2.87
CA ARG A 241 -17.54 -15.75 -3.97
C ARG A 241 -16.77 -14.52 -4.41
N PHE A 242 -15.75 -14.74 -5.23
CA PHE A 242 -15.08 -13.65 -5.96
C PHE A 242 -15.94 -13.16 -7.11
N VAL A 243 -16.18 -11.85 -7.15
CA VAL A 243 -16.88 -11.14 -8.24
C VAL A 243 -15.96 -10.09 -8.84
N VAL A 244 -15.97 -9.96 -10.17
CA VAL A 244 -15.22 -8.91 -10.86
C VAL A 244 -15.86 -7.56 -10.53
N SER A 245 -15.11 -6.68 -9.86
CA SER A 245 -15.60 -5.38 -9.41
C SER A 245 -14.42 -4.48 -9.07
N GLY A 246 -14.50 -3.20 -9.45
CA GLY A 246 -13.59 -2.14 -9.03
C GLY A 246 -14.27 -1.13 -8.12
N GLU A 247 -15.48 -1.41 -7.64
CA GLU A 247 -16.20 -0.50 -6.76
C GLU A 247 -15.64 -0.54 -5.33
N ARG A 248 -14.95 0.54 -4.95
CA ARG A 248 -14.52 0.82 -3.56
C ARG A 248 -13.79 -0.34 -2.90
N PRO A 249 -12.83 -0.99 -3.58
CA PRO A 249 -12.18 -2.16 -3.02
C PRO A 249 -11.35 -1.78 -1.79
N ILE A 250 -11.17 -2.73 -0.89
CA ILE A 250 -10.12 -2.69 0.12
C ILE A 250 -9.17 -3.82 -0.21
N MET A 251 -7.94 -3.47 -0.57
CA MET A 251 -6.90 -4.44 -0.82
C MET A 251 -6.02 -4.60 0.41
N MET A 252 -5.51 -5.82 0.60
CA MET A 252 -4.47 -6.12 1.58
C MET A 252 -3.42 -6.97 0.89
N PHE A 253 -2.27 -6.39 0.57
CA PHE A 253 -1.24 -7.00 -0.24
C PHE A 253 0.10 -7.13 0.48
N ALA A 254 0.85 -8.16 0.13
CA ALA A 254 2.31 -8.16 0.19
C ALA A 254 2.86 -8.33 -1.23
N LEU A 255 4.00 -7.74 -1.55
CA LEU A 255 4.60 -7.91 -2.88
C LEU A 255 5.44 -9.20 -2.91
N ASP A 256 5.21 -10.04 -3.92
CA ASP A 256 5.94 -11.29 -4.13
C ASP A 256 7.29 -10.99 -4.80
N GLY A 257 8.36 -10.99 -4.01
CA GLY A 257 9.70 -10.73 -4.52
C GLY A 257 10.22 -11.78 -5.51
N LYS A 258 9.64 -12.98 -5.52
CA LYS A 258 9.98 -14.06 -6.47
C LYS A 258 9.13 -14.05 -7.73
N GLY A 259 8.00 -13.35 -7.71
CA GLY A 259 7.13 -13.24 -8.86
C GLY A 259 7.80 -12.48 -10.00
N GLU A 260 7.45 -12.88 -11.23
CA GLU A 260 7.82 -12.10 -12.42
C GLU A 260 7.01 -10.79 -12.42
N GLY A 261 7.71 -9.67 -12.25
CA GLY A 261 7.12 -8.35 -12.28
C GLY A 261 7.06 -7.75 -13.68
N THR A 262 6.47 -6.57 -13.79
CA THR A 262 6.55 -5.75 -15.01
C THR A 262 7.21 -4.41 -14.73
N GLU A 263 7.63 -3.72 -15.78
CA GLU A 263 8.26 -2.41 -15.68
C GLU A 263 7.30 -1.35 -15.12
N LEU A 264 6.00 -1.46 -15.39
CA LEU A 264 5.00 -0.48 -14.97
C LEU A 264 4.38 -0.80 -13.61
N THR A 265 4.22 -2.08 -13.28
CA THR A 265 3.47 -2.53 -12.09
C THR A 265 4.35 -3.14 -11.01
N GLY A 266 5.66 -3.24 -11.23
CA GLY A 266 6.59 -3.85 -10.27
C GLY A 266 6.30 -5.33 -10.03
N LYS A 267 6.60 -5.80 -8.82
CA LYS A 267 6.38 -7.19 -8.40
C LYS A 267 4.89 -7.50 -8.22
N PRO A 268 4.43 -8.71 -8.54
CA PRO A 268 3.03 -9.09 -8.39
C PRO A 268 2.62 -9.19 -6.91
N PHE A 269 1.31 -9.18 -6.67
CA PHE A 269 0.76 -9.22 -5.31
C PHE A 269 0.51 -10.63 -4.81
N LEU A 270 0.79 -10.85 -3.53
CA LEU A 270 0.17 -11.84 -2.67
C LEU A 270 -1.02 -11.16 -1.98
N SER A 271 -2.23 -11.38 -2.48
CA SER A 271 -3.43 -10.74 -1.92
C SER A 271 -3.98 -11.51 -0.74
N TYR A 272 -4.43 -10.84 0.32
CA TYR A 272 -5.23 -11.47 1.37
C TYR A 272 -6.71 -11.25 1.10
N SER A 273 -7.46 -12.33 0.92
CA SER A 273 -8.92 -12.31 0.78
C SER A 273 -9.51 -13.68 1.10
N GLU A 274 -10.79 -13.76 1.44
CA GLU A 274 -11.48 -15.01 1.81
C GLU A 274 -10.73 -15.82 2.89
N GLY A 275 -10.14 -15.13 3.87
CA GLY A 275 -9.43 -15.78 4.98
C GLY A 275 -8.06 -16.39 4.63
N ALA A 276 -7.54 -16.17 3.42
CA ALA A 276 -6.26 -16.72 3.00
C ALA A 276 -5.44 -15.77 2.10
N TRP A 277 -4.12 -15.96 2.12
CA TRP A 277 -3.23 -15.39 1.11
C TRP A 277 -3.42 -16.13 -0.21
N GLN A 278 -3.68 -15.37 -1.26
CA GLN A 278 -4.01 -15.82 -2.60
C GLN A 278 -2.74 -16.09 -3.42
N PRO A 279 -2.82 -16.90 -4.48
CA PRO A 279 -1.70 -17.10 -5.40
C PRO A 279 -1.12 -15.78 -5.91
N SER A 280 0.18 -15.76 -6.17
CA SER A 280 0.87 -14.60 -6.71
C SER A 280 0.24 -14.13 -8.03
N GLY A 281 -0.05 -12.84 -8.12
CA GLY A 281 -0.70 -12.22 -9.28
C GLY A 281 -2.23 -12.29 -9.27
N ASP A 282 -2.87 -13.08 -8.38
CA ASP A 282 -4.31 -13.01 -8.18
C ASP A 282 -4.64 -11.74 -7.40
N ILE A 283 -5.21 -10.75 -8.10
CA ILE A 283 -5.59 -9.47 -7.52
C ILE A 283 -7.01 -9.57 -6.95
N ARG A 284 -7.09 -9.72 -5.62
CA ARG A 284 -8.36 -9.95 -4.91
C ARG A 284 -8.49 -9.05 -3.68
N ALA A 285 -9.49 -8.19 -3.70
CA ALA A 285 -9.87 -7.36 -2.56
C ALA A 285 -10.47 -8.20 -1.44
N VAL A 286 -10.25 -7.78 -0.20
CA VAL A 286 -10.85 -8.43 0.97
C VAL A 286 -12.33 -8.08 1.13
N ASP A 287 -12.71 -6.85 0.76
CA ASP A 287 -14.08 -6.34 0.83
C ASP A 287 -14.20 -5.02 0.02
N SER A 288 -15.33 -4.32 0.14
CA SER A 288 -15.49 -2.93 -0.27
C SER A 288 -15.75 -1.98 0.91
N TYR A 289 -15.15 -0.80 0.87
CA TYR A 289 -15.40 0.26 1.85
C TYR A 289 -16.71 1.01 1.59
N LEU A 290 -17.19 1.70 2.63
CA LEU A 290 -18.31 2.63 2.61
C LEU A 290 -17.75 4.05 2.80
N PRO A 291 -18.09 5.01 1.92
CA PRO A 291 -17.44 6.32 1.88
C PRO A 291 -17.83 7.25 3.04
N GLY A 292 -18.75 6.86 3.91
CA GLY A 292 -19.20 7.65 5.06
C GLY A 292 -18.74 7.10 6.42
N GLU A 293 -17.78 6.17 6.41
CA GLU A 293 -17.35 5.45 7.61
C GLU A 293 -15.91 5.80 8.00
N TRP A 294 -15.63 5.60 9.29
CA TRP A 294 -14.28 5.51 9.83
C TRP A 294 -13.84 4.04 9.90
N TYR A 295 -12.58 3.80 9.55
CA TYR A 295 -11.89 2.53 9.69
C TYR A 295 -10.68 2.68 10.61
N ARG A 296 -10.34 1.63 11.36
CA ARG A 296 -9.07 1.52 12.07
C ARG A 296 -8.15 0.61 11.28
N VAL A 297 -6.96 1.07 10.98
CA VAL A 297 -5.99 0.38 10.13
C VAL A 297 -4.70 0.24 10.89
N SER A 298 -4.03 -0.91 10.80
CA SER A 298 -2.69 -1.08 11.33
C SER A 298 -1.82 -1.99 10.49
N ILE A 299 -0.51 -1.71 10.52
CA ILE A 299 0.54 -2.60 10.05
C ILE A 299 1.55 -2.77 11.18
N GLU A 300 1.79 -4.03 11.54
CA GLU A 300 2.75 -4.44 12.56
C GLU A 300 3.86 -5.26 11.92
N ARG A 301 5.11 -5.03 12.33
CA ARG A 301 6.23 -5.92 12.05
C ARG A 301 6.79 -6.44 13.36
N THR A 302 6.76 -7.75 13.56
CA THR A 302 7.34 -8.45 14.72
C THR A 302 7.86 -9.80 14.29
N ASP A 303 9.07 -10.16 14.74
CA ASP A 303 9.71 -11.46 14.50
C ASP A 303 9.67 -11.91 13.02
N GLY A 304 10.01 -10.98 12.12
CA GLY A 304 10.05 -11.25 10.68
C GLY A 304 8.68 -11.41 9.99
N ARG A 305 7.56 -11.19 10.70
CA ARG A 305 6.21 -11.21 10.13
C ARG A 305 5.66 -9.81 9.99
N PHE A 306 5.02 -9.53 8.86
CA PHE A 306 4.11 -8.41 8.71
C PHE A 306 2.70 -8.85 9.07
N THR A 307 2.00 -8.09 9.88
CA THR A 307 0.57 -8.27 10.17
C THR A 307 -0.18 -7.02 9.72
N MET A 308 -1.12 -7.21 8.81
CA MET A 308 -2.02 -6.15 8.34
C MET A 308 -3.39 -6.34 8.98
N GLU A 309 -4.01 -5.25 9.39
CA GLU A 309 -5.35 -5.25 9.94
C GLU A 309 -6.15 -4.03 9.49
N ILE A 310 -7.42 -4.24 9.13
CA ILE A 310 -8.40 -3.19 8.96
C ILE A 310 -9.73 -3.59 9.62
N SER A 311 -10.28 -2.68 10.42
CA SER A 311 -11.53 -2.87 11.18
C SER A 311 -12.51 -1.74 10.89
N GLY A 312 -13.78 -2.08 10.71
CA GLY A 312 -14.83 -1.11 10.42
C GLY A 312 -16.09 -1.77 9.90
N ARG A 313 -16.96 -0.95 9.31
CA ARG A 313 -18.16 -1.42 8.61
C ARG A 313 -17.91 -1.50 7.12
N PHE A 314 -17.95 -2.71 6.57
CA PHE A 314 -17.71 -2.98 5.16
C PHE A 314 -19.00 -3.37 4.43
N ARG A 315 -18.97 -3.31 3.10
CA ARG A 315 -20.14 -3.59 2.26
C ARG A 315 -20.63 -5.03 2.40
N TYR A 316 -19.71 -6.00 2.39
CA TYR A 316 -20.05 -7.42 2.40
C TYR A 316 -19.85 -8.06 3.78
N GLY A 317 -18.78 -7.71 4.47
CA GLY A 317 -18.46 -8.23 5.81
C GLY A 317 -19.24 -7.59 6.96
N GLY A 318 -19.97 -6.50 6.73
CA GLY A 318 -20.63 -5.74 7.79
C GLY A 318 -19.62 -5.18 8.80
N GLN A 319 -19.96 -5.15 10.09
CA GLN A 319 -19.01 -4.77 11.14
C GLN A 319 -18.05 -5.93 11.40
N THR A 320 -16.80 -5.81 10.98
CA THR A 320 -15.80 -6.88 11.16
C THR A 320 -14.37 -6.33 11.24
N THR A 321 -13.42 -7.24 11.38
CA THR A 321 -11.98 -7.00 11.34
C THR A 321 -11.35 -8.01 10.38
N TYR A 322 -10.68 -7.51 9.35
CA TYR A 322 -9.82 -8.31 8.49
C TYR A 322 -8.40 -8.20 9.01
N ARG A 323 -7.83 -9.32 9.48
CA ARG A 323 -6.46 -9.40 10.00
C ARG A 323 -5.76 -10.60 9.38
N SER A 324 -4.52 -10.40 8.91
CA SER A 324 -3.68 -11.49 8.45
C SER A 324 -2.20 -11.18 8.64
N SER A 325 -1.42 -12.24 8.83
CA SER A 325 0.03 -12.15 8.95
C SER A 325 0.72 -12.94 7.86
N ILE A 326 1.82 -12.41 7.33
CA ILE A 326 2.70 -13.08 6.37
C ILE A 326 4.12 -13.12 6.92
N ASP A 327 4.73 -14.30 6.84
CA ASP A 327 6.16 -14.46 7.13
C ASP A 327 6.96 -13.90 5.96
N ALA A 328 7.68 -12.81 6.21
CA ALA A 328 8.34 -12.05 5.17
C ALA A 328 9.47 -12.85 4.53
N ALA A 329 10.29 -13.48 5.37
CA ALA A 329 11.39 -14.31 4.92
C ALA A 329 10.86 -15.51 4.15
N ALA A 330 9.88 -16.25 4.66
CA ALA A 330 9.35 -17.49 4.07
C ALA A 330 8.52 -17.29 2.79
N ASN A 331 8.00 -16.09 2.56
CA ASN A 331 7.27 -15.75 1.32
C ASN A 331 8.05 -14.82 0.39
N CYS A 332 9.28 -14.41 0.76
CA CYS A 332 10.06 -13.41 0.02
C CYS A 332 9.25 -12.13 -0.23
N VAL A 333 8.60 -11.62 0.82
CA VAL A 333 7.97 -10.30 0.75
C VAL A 333 9.02 -9.30 0.29
N TRP A 334 8.71 -8.58 -0.77
CA TRP A 334 9.66 -7.74 -1.49
C TRP A 334 10.46 -6.85 -0.53
N HIS A 335 11.78 -6.91 -0.65
CA HIS A 335 12.71 -6.06 0.11
C HIS A 335 12.47 -6.07 1.63
N PHE A 336 12.05 -7.21 2.21
CA PHE A 336 11.77 -7.25 3.64
C PHE A 336 13.01 -7.02 4.51
N ASN A 337 14.21 -7.36 4.05
CA ASN A 337 15.41 -7.36 4.88
C ASN A 337 15.90 -5.93 5.16
N ARG A 338 15.85 -5.54 6.44
CA ARG A 338 16.20 -4.18 6.91
C ARG A 338 17.64 -4.09 7.34
N SER A 339 18.23 -5.20 7.73
CA SER A 339 19.61 -5.31 8.16
C SER A 339 20.24 -6.59 7.61
N ALA A 340 21.57 -6.71 7.72
CA ALA A 340 22.27 -7.93 7.37
C ALA A 340 21.90 -9.14 8.26
N ALA A 341 21.20 -8.93 9.38
CA ALA A 341 20.69 -10.01 10.24
C ALA A 341 19.42 -10.68 9.69
N ASP A 342 18.68 -9.98 8.82
CA ASP A 342 17.53 -10.56 8.12
C ASP A 342 18.04 -11.41 6.94
N ASP A 343 17.93 -12.73 7.02
CA ASP A 343 18.38 -13.63 5.94
C ASP A 343 17.44 -13.61 4.73
N ALA A 344 17.79 -12.79 3.73
CA ALA A 344 17.14 -12.74 2.43
C ALA A 344 17.84 -13.59 1.34
N SER A 345 18.82 -14.43 1.69
CA SER A 345 19.65 -15.15 0.70
C SER A 345 18.84 -15.94 -0.33
N ARG A 346 17.71 -16.53 0.09
CA ARG A 346 16.80 -17.29 -0.77
C ARG A 346 15.87 -16.43 -1.65
N CYS A 347 15.90 -15.11 -1.49
CA CYS A 347 15.05 -14.13 -2.16
C CYS A 347 15.84 -13.18 -3.08
N VAL A 348 17.17 -13.18 -2.97
CA VAL A 348 18.08 -12.43 -3.85
C VAL A 348 17.76 -12.73 -5.32
N ASP A 349 17.72 -11.66 -6.11
CA ASP A 349 17.48 -11.66 -7.55
C ASP A 349 18.44 -10.65 -8.19
N GLU A 350 19.60 -11.13 -8.65
CA GLU A 350 20.59 -10.33 -9.37
C GLU A 350 20.20 -10.07 -10.85
N GLY A 351 19.01 -10.54 -11.26
CA GLY A 351 18.42 -10.20 -12.54
C GLY A 351 18.02 -8.71 -12.59
N HIS A 352 17.61 -8.25 -13.77
CA HIS A 352 17.14 -6.89 -13.99
C HIS A 352 16.01 -6.91 -15.02
N LEU A 353 15.17 -5.86 -14.99
CA LEU A 353 14.09 -5.70 -15.96
C LEU A 353 14.65 -5.39 -17.37
N PRO A 354 13.96 -5.79 -18.46
CA PRO A 354 14.50 -5.73 -19.83
C PRO A 354 14.94 -4.35 -20.34
N SER A 355 14.27 -3.27 -19.92
CA SER A 355 14.65 -1.88 -20.25
C SER A 355 15.80 -1.33 -19.41
N LEU A 356 16.17 -2.03 -18.34
CA LEU A 356 17.29 -1.69 -17.47
C LEU A 356 18.51 -2.57 -17.81
N ASP A 357 19.59 -2.36 -17.09
CA ASP A 357 20.81 -3.14 -17.24
C ASP A 357 21.28 -3.61 -15.86
N ALA A 358 22.37 -4.38 -15.82
CA ALA A 358 22.89 -4.98 -14.60
C ALA A 358 23.29 -3.96 -13.49
N SER A 359 23.31 -2.65 -13.77
CA SER A 359 23.46 -1.63 -12.71
C SER A 359 22.21 -1.45 -11.85
N PHE A 360 21.06 -1.98 -12.27
CA PHE A 360 19.79 -1.96 -11.55
C PHE A 360 19.29 -3.38 -11.29
N PRO A 361 19.98 -4.17 -10.45
CA PRO A 361 19.49 -5.48 -10.06
C PRO A 361 18.16 -5.36 -9.31
N ASN A 362 17.31 -6.37 -9.49
CA ASN A 362 15.99 -6.43 -8.86
C ASN A 362 16.14 -6.43 -7.33
N TRP A 363 16.88 -7.39 -6.78
CA TRP A 363 17.14 -7.54 -5.35
C TRP A 363 18.57 -8.02 -5.11
N PRO A 364 19.56 -7.12 -5.06
CA PRO A 364 20.97 -7.48 -4.94
C PRO A 364 21.33 -8.08 -3.58
N ALA A 365 22.30 -8.99 -3.57
CA ALA A 365 22.83 -9.59 -2.36
C ALA A 365 23.48 -8.53 -1.43
N GLY A 366 23.21 -8.64 -0.14
CA GLY A 366 23.79 -7.76 0.88
C GLY A 366 23.20 -6.35 0.95
N ALA A 367 22.27 -5.99 0.06
CA ALA A 367 21.50 -4.76 0.18
C ALA A 367 20.54 -4.84 1.38
N THR A 368 20.20 -3.68 1.95
CA THR A 368 19.27 -3.56 3.07
C THR A 368 18.27 -2.46 2.79
N TRP A 369 17.03 -2.69 3.22
CA TRP A 369 15.88 -1.88 2.84
C TRP A 369 15.14 -1.43 4.11
N PRO A 370 15.25 -0.15 4.52
CA PRO A 370 14.52 0.35 5.66
C PRO A 370 13.01 0.20 5.48
N ASP A 371 12.24 0.22 6.56
CA ASP A 371 10.78 0.32 6.46
C ASP A 371 10.37 1.77 6.73
N TRP A 372 9.53 2.28 5.85
CA TRP A 372 8.86 3.56 6.00
C TRP A 372 7.36 3.35 5.84
N PHE A 373 6.54 3.86 6.77
CA PHE A 373 5.10 3.90 6.50
C PHE A 373 4.72 5.11 5.67
N MET A 374 3.59 5.00 4.99
CA MET A 374 2.94 6.12 4.32
C MET A 374 1.42 5.92 4.30
N PHE A 375 0.67 7.02 4.34
CA PHE A 375 -0.76 7.07 4.03
C PHE A 375 -1.09 8.34 3.26
N GLY A 376 -2.18 8.34 2.49
CA GLY A 376 -2.57 9.44 1.59
C GLY A 376 -2.55 9.02 0.12
N ASP A 377 -2.38 9.99 -0.76
CA ASP A 377 -2.25 9.79 -2.20
C ASP A 377 -0.80 10.03 -2.66
N PRO A 378 -0.07 8.98 -3.06
CA PRO A 378 1.29 9.13 -3.54
C PRO A 378 1.41 9.37 -5.05
N HIS A 379 0.34 9.33 -5.83
CA HIS A 379 0.44 9.25 -7.29
C HIS A 379 0.26 10.61 -7.98
N THR A 380 1.32 11.12 -8.60
CA THR A 380 1.34 12.44 -9.26
C THR A 380 0.83 12.41 -10.72
N ASN A 381 0.11 11.35 -11.10
CA ASN A 381 -0.45 11.15 -12.43
C ASN A 381 -1.73 10.30 -12.46
N TYR A 382 -2.40 10.09 -11.34
CA TYR A 382 -3.66 9.33 -11.32
C TYR A 382 -4.69 9.96 -10.42
N TYR A 383 -4.50 10.05 -9.11
CA TYR A 383 -5.61 10.18 -8.17
C TYR A 383 -6.07 11.64 -7.94
N GLU A 384 -7.38 11.83 -7.81
CA GLU A 384 -8.00 13.13 -7.51
C GLU A 384 -9.10 12.92 -6.47
N GLY A 385 -9.06 13.71 -5.40
CA GLY A 385 -9.99 13.54 -4.30
C GLY A 385 -9.45 13.94 -2.94
N ASP A 386 -10.12 13.46 -1.90
CA ASP A 386 -9.70 13.67 -0.51
C ASP A 386 -10.13 12.56 0.45
N VAL A 387 -9.45 12.48 1.58
CA VAL A 387 -9.71 11.49 2.64
C VAL A 387 -9.27 12.06 3.99
N LEU A 388 -9.89 11.58 5.07
CA LEU A 388 -9.62 12.03 6.43
C LEU A 388 -8.80 11.00 7.21
N TYR A 389 -7.89 11.49 8.04
CA TYR A 389 -7.02 10.73 8.93
C TYR A 389 -7.08 11.25 10.36
N ASP A 390 -7.01 10.34 11.32
CA ASP A 390 -7.05 10.64 12.75
C ASP A 390 -6.25 9.58 13.54
N ASP A 391 -5.96 9.84 14.82
CA ASP A 391 -5.36 8.87 15.77
C ASP A 391 -4.11 8.13 15.25
N VAL A 392 -3.16 8.83 14.62
CA VAL A 392 -1.93 8.19 14.11
C VAL A 392 -1.03 7.84 15.28
N ARG A 393 -0.62 6.57 15.39
CA ARG A 393 0.24 6.08 16.47
C ARG A 393 1.36 5.21 15.92
N LEU A 394 2.54 5.40 16.49
CA LEU A 394 3.67 4.50 16.40
C LEU A 394 3.90 3.86 17.76
N GLU A 395 3.74 2.54 17.82
CA GLU A 395 4.08 1.72 18.97
C GLU A 395 5.35 0.91 18.70
N VAL A 396 6.15 0.70 19.73
CA VAL A 396 7.39 -0.08 19.66
C VAL A 396 7.43 -1.11 20.79
N TRP A 397 8.23 -2.16 20.63
CA TRP A 397 8.45 -3.16 21.67
C TRP A 397 9.60 -2.70 22.60
N ARG A 398 9.35 -2.60 23.90
CA ARG A 398 10.36 -2.26 24.92
C ARG A 398 10.33 -3.21 26.10
#